data_AF-A0AAD9ZDE3-F1
#
_entry.id   AF-A0AAD9ZDE3-F1
#
_cell.length_a   1.000
_cell.length_b   1.000
_cell.length_c   1.000
_cell.angle_alpha   90.00
_cell.angle_beta   90.00
_cell.angle_gamma   90.00
#
_symmetry.space_group_name_H-M   'P 1'
#
loop_
_entity.id
_entity.type
_entity.pdbx_description
1 polymer ?
#
loop_
_entity_poly.entity_id
_entity_poly.type
_entity_poly.pdbx_seq_one_letter_code
_entity_poly.pdbx_strand_id
1 'polypeptide(L)'
;MVLIIYFLLNDNHAADGWAFAGILTRHAYALGLNRDPSIHVPNATPFEKQQRRKLWQAVLLQDTFLTVIIKLPPTAIHNDVRVEDLDPEVDLSLTESGANDVSYISSMWNLANMVQSSICVPRSLSHPICPTAAHRKRLIDSFNRIYVSFPVPLRTFTEASICDLAQRNRRLVRQTLFLTSNYFHCLMLVNLDEHDDLEGDIHGTLNAAHEAVHSFFLLHTLFEDEARVWYHFQHRAFSEAHVIAEVIKNQSDRLAMDPIRMQAKNDVLKMIGILQLSSGHDIVARTRVSVLSEYL
;
A
#
# COMPACT_ATOMS: atom_id res chain seq x y z
N MET A 1 -4.65 11.61 16.23
CA MET A 1 -3.30 11.01 16.14
C MET A 1 -3.02 10.36 14.79
N VAL A 2 -3.96 9.64 14.15
CA VAL A 2 -3.78 9.11 12.77
C VAL A 2 -3.24 10.18 11.81
N LEU A 3 -3.90 11.34 11.72
CA LEU A 3 -3.46 12.44 10.86
C LEU A 3 -2.09 13.04 11.25
N ILE A 4 -1.73 12.99 12.53
CA ILE A 4 -0.41 13.47 13.00
C ILE A 4 0.70 12.57 12.43
N ILE A 5 0.46 11.27 12.34
CA ILE A 5 1.44 10.33 11.80
C ILE A 5 1.63 10.56 10.31
N TYR A 6 0.54 10.77 9.55
CA TYR A 6 0.65 11.17 8.14
C TYR A 6 1.41 12.50 7.97
N PHE A 7 1.15 13.48 8.85
CA PHE A 7 1.91 14.74 8.84
C PHE A 7 3.40 14.52 9.08
N LEU A 8 3.77 13.74 10.10
CA LEU A 8 5.17 13.41 10.40
C LEU A 8 5.86 12.67 9.25
N LEU A 9 5.16 11.71 8.63
CA LEU A 9 5.67 11.00 7.47
C LEU A 9 5.91 11.95 6.29
N ASN A 10 4.97 12.87 6.04
CA ASN A 10 5.10 13.87 4.97
C ASN A 10 6.25 14.86 5.21
N ASP A 11 6.62 15.09 6.46
CA ASP A 11 7.74 15.95 6.84
C ASP A 11 9.06 15.18 7.02
N ASN A 12 9.19 13.97 6.45
CA ASN A 12 10.36 13.09 6.57
C ASN A 12 10.72 12.62 7.99
N HIS A 13 9.81 12.74 8.96
CA HIS A 13 10.00 12.27 10.34
C HIS A 13 9.44 10.85 10.53
N ALA A 14 9.89 9.89 9.71
CA ALA A 14 9.33 8.53 9.71
C ALA A 14 9.53 7.77 11.02
N ALA A 15 10.67 7.97 11.70
CA ALA A 15 10.94 7.38 13.00
C ALA A 15 9.96 7.89 14.08
N ASP A 16 9.71 9.21 14.10
CA ASP A 16 8.71 9.80 15.00
C ASP A 16 7.31 9.31 14.64
N GLY A 17 6.99 9.25 13.34
CA GLY A 17 5.74 8.68 12.85
C GLY A 17 5.48 7.28 13.38
N TRP A 18 6.49 6.41 13.41
CA TRP A 18 6.39 5.07 14.01
C TRP A 18 6.23 5.10 15.53
N ALA A 19 6.99 5.91 16.25
CA ALA A 19 6.84 6.05 17.70
C ALA A 19 5.43 6.53 18.09
N PHE A 20 4.90 7.52 17.37
CA PHE A 20 3.53 8.01 17.53
C PHE A 20 2.48 6.96 17.13
N ALA A 21 2.76 6.11 16.14
CA ALA A 21 1.89 4.98 15.80
C ALA A 21 1.77 4.00 16.99
N GLY A 22 2.87 3.68 17.66
CA GLY A 22 2.83 2.83 18.87
C GLY A 22 2.04 3.47 20.04
N ILE A 23 2.09 4.79 20.21
CA ILE A 23 1.25 5.50 21.20
C ILE A 23 -0.23 5.46 20.77
N LEU A 24 -0.53 5.72 19.50
CA LEU A 24 -1.87 5.65 18.95
C LEU A 24 -2.49 4.26 19.15
N THR A 25 -1.77 3.19 18.83
CA THR A 25 -2.25 1.82 19.00
C THR A 25 -2.58 1.52 20.46
N ARG A 26 -1.73 1.95 21.41
CA ARG A 26 -2.01 1.80 22.85
C ARG A 26 -3.27 2.55 23.28
N HIS A 27 -3.48 3.76 22.78
CA HIS A 27 -4.73 4.50 23.04
C HIS A 27 -5.95 3.79 22.42
N ALA A 28 -5.82 3.27 21.20
CA ALA A 28 -6.90 2.53 20.55
C ALA A 28 -7.28 1.28 21.34
N TYR A 29 -6.29 0.57 21.90
CA TYR A 29 -6.51 -0.56 22.81
C TYR A 29 -7.16 -0.13 24.13
N ALA A 30 -6.70 0.95 24.76
CA ALA A 30 -7.28 1.45 26.00
C ALA A 30 -8.75 1.87 25.83
N LEU A 31 -9.12 2.39 24.66
CA LEU A 31 -10.49 2.74 24.31
C LEU A 31 -11.35 1.53 23.88
N GLY A 32 -10.76 0.34 23.72
CA GLY A 32 -11.44 -0.85 23.23
C GLY A 32 -11.94 -0.71 21.79
N LEU A 33 -11.21 -0.01 20.93
CA LEU A 33 -11.58 0.15 19.51
C LEU A 33 -11.32 -1.13 18.70
N ASN A 34 -10.35 -1.93 19.14
CA ASN A 34 -10.03 -3.24 18.57
C ASN A 34 -11.05 -4.33 18.89
N ARG A 35 -12.08 -4.00 19.69
CA ARG A 35 -13.12 -4.92 20.11
C ARG A 35 -14.39 -4.71 19.30
N ASP A 36 -15.08 -5.78 18.93
CA ASP A 36 -16.36 -5.71 18.24
C ASP A 36 -17.33 -4.84 19.06
N PRO A 37 -17.76 -3.69 18.53
CA PRO A 37 -18.57 -2.76 19.28
C PRO A 37 -19.99 -3.30 19.53
N SER A 38 -20.45 -4.32 18.80
CA SER A 38 -21.71 -5.02 19.10
C SER A 38 -21.66 -5.73 20.46
N ILE A 39 -20.49 -6.20 20.87
CA ILE A 39 -20.28 -6.92 22.14
C ILE A 39 -19.75 -5.98 23.21
N HIS A 40 -18.78 -5.12 22.86
CA HIS A 40 -18.08 -4.29 23.83
C HIS A 40 -18.89 -3.07 24.29
N VAL A 41 -19.68 -2.47 23.40
CA VAL A 41 -20.54 -1.30 23.68
C VAL A 41 -21.97 -1.55 23.16
N PRO A 42 -22.69 -2.55 23.73
CA PRO A 42 -23.95 -3.02 23.16
C PRO A 42 -25.02 -1.94 23.08
N ASN A 43 -25.01 -0.99 24.02
CA ASN A 43 -25.97 0.11 24.11
C ASN A 43 -25.62 1.31 23.21
N ALA A 44 -24.48 1.30 22.52
CA ALA A 44 -24.13 2.35 21.57
C ALA A 44 -25.04 2.31 20.34
N THR A 45 -25.28 3.48 19.77
CA THR A 45 -26.06 3.63 18.54
C THR A 45 -25.37 2.92 17.37
N PRO A 46 -26.12 2.51 16.32
CA PRO A 46 -25.51 1.93 15.10
C PRO A 46 -24.41 2.84 14.51
N PHE A 47 -24.65 4.14 14.50
CA PHE A 47 -23.67 5.13 14.04
C PHE A 47 -22.39 5.12 14.87
N GLU A 48 -22.47 5.13 16.20
CA GLU A 48 -21.28 5.05 17.05
C GLU A 48 -20.50 3.76 16.84
N LYS A 49 -21.20 2.62 16.68
CA LYS A 49 -20.57 1.33 16.37
C LYS A 49 -19.81 1.39 15.04
N GLN A 50 -20.42 1.96 13.99
CA GLN A 50 -19.79 2.22 12.69
C GLN A 50 -18.52 3.06 12.83
N GLN A 51 -18.59 4.19 13.54
CA GLN A 51 -17.44 5.09 13.72
C GLN A 51 -16.29 4.41 14.47
N ARG A 52 -16.59 3.57 15.46
CA ARG A 52 -15.57 2.78 16.18
C ARG A 52 -14.86 1.78 15.26
N ARG A 53 -15.60 1.07 14.40
CA ARG A 53 -15.01 0.16 13.39
C ARG A 53 -14.10 0.91 12.42
N LYS A 54 -14.58 2.04 11.88
CA LYS A 54 -13.80 2.90 10.97
C LYS A 54 -12.54 3.45 11.61
N LEU A 55 -12.61 3.85 12.88
CA LEU A 55 -11.44 4.37 13.57
C LEU A 55 -10.40 3.27 13.83
N TRP A 56 -10.83 2.07 14.22
CA TRP A 56 -9.93 0.92 14.35
C TRP A 56 -9.32 0.52 13.00
N GLN A 57 -10.10 0.53 11.92
CA GLN A 57 -9.62 0.37 10.54
C GLN A 57 -8.51 1.35 10.21
N ALA A 58 -8.70 2.64 10.46
CA ALA A 58 -7.66 3.64 10.20
C ALA A 58 -6.37 3.34 10.98
N VAL A 59 -6.46 2.88 12.23
CA VAL A 59 -5.30 2.48 13.05
C VAL A 59 -4.61 1.25 12.47
N LEU A 60 -5.36 0.19 12.15
CA LEU A 60 -4.80 -1.06 11.60
C LEU A 60 -4.11 -0.83 10.25
N LEU A 61 -4.76 -0.10 9.34
CA LEU A 61 -4.22 0.17 8.00
C LEU A 61 -2.92 0.97 8.09
N GLN A 62 -2.90 1.99 8.94
CA GLN A 62 -1.72 2.82 9.13
C GLN A 62 -0.58 2.00 9.75
N ASP A 63 -0.83 1.23 10.81
CA ASP A 63 0.17 0.35 11.45
C ASP A 63 0.76 -0.66 10.45
N THR A 64 -0.10 -1.33 9.68
CA THR A 64 0.30 -2.36 8.72
C THR A 64 1.16 -1.78 7.61
N PHE A 65 0.70 -0.74 6.91
CA PHE A 65 1.41 -0.24 5.74
C PHE A 65 2.61 0.64 6.10
N LEU A 66 2.63 1.27 7.28
CA LEU A 66 3.84 1.88 7.81
C LEU A 66 4.90 0.79 8.08
N THR A 67 4.49 -0.31 8.72
CA THR A 67 5.35 -1.47 8.98
C THR A 67 5.94 -2.06 7.70
N VAL A 68 5.14 -2.21 6.64
CA VAL A 68 5.65 -2.69 5.33
C VAL A 68 6.82 -1.84 4.83
N ILE A 69 6.76 -0.52 5.03
CA ILE A 69 7.80 0.41 4.58
C ILE A 69 9.05 0.30 5.46
N ILE A 70 8.90 0.40 6.77
CA ILE A 70 10.04 0.53 7.70
C ILE A 70 10.59 -0.80 8.23
N LYS A 71 9.93 -1.93 7.91
CA LYS A 71 10.32 -3.30 8.31
C LYS A 71 10.36 -3.54 9.84
N LEU A 72 9.58 -2.79 10.61
CA LEU A 72 9.48 -2.96 12.07
C LEU A 72 8.31 -3.89 12.46
N PRO A 73 8.18 -4.35 13.71
CA PRO A 73 7.04 -5.18 14.10
C PRO A 73 5.69 -4.42 14.01
N PRO A 74 4.61 -5.04 13.50
CA PRO A 74 3.28 -4.45 13.56
C PRO A 74 2.78 -4.45 15.01
N THR A 75 2.01 -3.43 15.39
CA THR A 75 1.51 -3.27 16.77
C THR A 75 0.01 -3.54 16.91
N ALA A 76 -0.76 -3.40 15.83
CA ALA A 76 -2.22 -3.55 15.85
C ALA A 76 -2.66 -4.99 15.54
N ILE A 77 -2.11 -5.99 16.24
CA ILE A 77 -2.30 -7.43 15.92
C ILE A 77 -3.46 -8.10 16.68
N HIS A 78 -3.95 -7.51 17.76
CA HIS A 78 -4.99 -8.10 18.62
C HIS A 78 -6.35 -7.46 18.38
N ASN A 79 -7.26 -8.10 17.63
CA ASN A 79 -8.61 -7.57 17.42
C ASN A 79 -9.63 -8.66 17.07
N ASP A 80 -10.91 -8.38 17.29
CA ASP A 80 -12.06 -9.22 16.90
C ASP A 80 -13.10 -8.45 16.07
N VAL A 81 -12.73 -7.27 15.54
CA VAL A 81 -13.57 -6.47 14.65
C VAL A 81 -13.67 -7.13 13.28
N ARG A 82 -14.90 -7.27 12.79
CA ARG A 82 -15.20 -7.89 11.48
C ARG A 82 -15.50 -6.82 10.43
N VAL A 83 -15.03 -7.06 9.21
CA VAL A 83 -15.24 -6.15 8.09
C VAL A 83 -16.66 -6.22 7.55
N GLU A 84 -17.28 -7.39 7.69
CA GLU A 84 -18.64 -7.70 7.25
C GLU A 84 -19.69 -6.91 8.04
N ASP A 85 -19.32 -6.37 9.20
CA ASP A 85 -20.19 -5.59 10.08
C ASP A 85 -20.19 -4.08 9.76
N LEU A 86 -19.54 -3.67 8.67
CA LEU A 86 -19.67 -2.32 8.12
C LEU A 86 -20.96 -2.20 7.33
N ASP A 87 -21.79 -1.21 7.69
CA ASP A 87 -23.08 -0.99 7.05
C ASP A 87 -23.05 0.31 6.22
N PRO A 88 -23.09 0.24 4.88
CA PRO A 88 -23.16 1.43 4.03
C PRO A 88 -24.36 2.33 4.32
N GLU A 89 -25.45 1.79 4.86
CA GLU A 89 -26.68 2.55 5.12
C GLU A 89 -26.61 3.40 6.39
N VAL A 90 -25.72 3.04 7.33
CA VAL A 90 -25.52 3.76 8.60
C VAL A 90 -24.72 5.06 8.40
N ASP A 91 -23.94 5.16 7.32
CA ASP A 91 -23.37 6.45 6.93
C ASP A 91 -24.47 7.32 6.33
N LEU A 92 -24.93 8.31 7.11
CA LEU A 92 -25.97 9.29 6.75
C LEU A 92 -25.67 10.14 5.50
N SER A 93 -24.60 9.86 4.74
CA SER A 93 -24.39 10.37 3.40
C SER A 93 -24.92 9.38 2.36
N LEU A 94 -26.21 9.46 2.06
CA LEU A 94 -26.90 8.82 0.91
C LEU A 94 -26.35 9.34 -0.44
N THR A 95 -25.05 9.19 -0.66
CA THR A 95 -24.36 9.59 -1.90
C THR A 95 -23.63 8.36 -2.43
N GLU A 96 -23.49 8.24 -3.76
CA GLU A 96 -22.68 7.18 -4.39
C GLU A 96 -21.25 7.09 -3.80
N SER A 97 -20.75 8.17 -3.18
CA SER A 97 -19.47 8.18 -2.47
C SER A 97 -19.44 7.28 -1.22
N GLY A 98 -20.56 7.10 -0.51
CA GLY A 98 -20.59 6.31 0.73
C GLY A 98 -20.40 4.81 0.49
N ALA A 99 -21.08 4.26 -0.51
CA ALA A 99 -20.94 2.85 -0.88
C ALA A 99 -19.53 2.52 -1.40
N ASN A 100 -18.95 3.44 -2.20
CA ASN A 100 -17.57 3.33 -2.67
C ASN A 100 -16.57 3.38 -1.52
N ASP A 101 -16.78 4.26 -0.54
CA ASP A 101 -15.93 4.38 0.65
C ASP A 101 -15.93 3.09 1.47
N VAL A 102 -17.10 2.52 1.77
CA VAL A 102 -17.19 1.25 2.50
C VAL A 102 -16.48 0.15 1.73
N SER A 103 -16.70 0.07 0.42
CA SER A 103 -16.09 -0.96 -0.41
C SER A 103 -14.56 -0.85 -0.46
N TYR A 104 -14.03 0.37 -0.53
CA TYR A 104 -12.59 0.65 -0.43
C TYR A 104 -12.02 0.27 0.93
N ILE A 105 -12.68 0.70 2.01
CA ILE A 105 -12.26 0.42 3.39
C ILE A 105 -12.21 -1.10 3.62
N SER A 106 -13.25 -1.82 3.20
CA SER A 106 -13.32 -3.27 3.34
C SER A 106 -12.22 -3.99 2.53
N SER A 107 -11.93 -3.51 1.32
CA SER A 107 -10.86 -4.04 0.47
C SER A 107 -9.48 -3.84 1.10
N MET A 108 -9.20 -2.64 1.60
CA MET A 108 -7.95 -2.31 2.29
C MET A 108 -7.78 -3.12 3.57
N TRP A 109 -8.86 -3.32 4.33
CA TRP A 109 -8.84 -4.09 5.56
C TRP A 109 -8.50 -5.57 5.32
N ASN A 110 -9.13 -6.18 4.33
CA ASN A 110 -8.84 -7.57 3.96
C ASN A 110 -7.39 -7.74 3.52
N LEU A 111 -6.88 -6.81 2.71
CA LEU A 111 -5.48 -6.78 2.32
C LEU A 111 -4.56 -6.62 3.54
N ALA A 112 -4.84 -5.67 4.42
CA ALA A 112 -3.99 -5.36 5.57
C ALA A 112 -3.89 -6.53 6.56
N ASN A 113 -5.00 -7.21 6.88
CA ASN A 113 -4.95 -8.37 7.77
C ASN A 113 -4.07 -9.49 7.23
N MET A 114 -4.17 -9.79 5.92
CA MET A 114 -3.30 -10.76 5.30
C MET A 114 -1.84 -10.29 5.36
N VAL A 115 -1.55 -9.06 4.91
CA VAL A 115 -0.19 -8.49 4.85
C VAL A 115 0.48 -8.41 6.23
N GLN A 116 -0.28 -8.13 7.29
CA GLN A 116 0.25 -8.07 8.65
C GLN A 116 0.85 -9.41 9.07
N SER A 117 0.14 -10.51 8.83
CA SER A 117 0.61 -11.85 9.20
C SER A 117 1.61 -12.46 8.21
N SER A 118 1.43 -12.23 6.91
CA SER A 118 2.23 -12.87 5.87
C SER A 118 3.52 -12.13 5.49
N ILE A 119 3.56 -10.80 5.65
CA ILE A 119 4.71 -9.97 5.25
C ILE A 119 5.32 -9.26 6.46
N CYS A 120 4.50 -8.58 7.25
CA CYS A 120 5.01 -7.70 8.32
C CYS A 120 5.72 -8.51 9.42
N VAL A 121 5.06 -9.55 9.92
CA VAL A 121 5.61 -10.40 11.00
C VAL A 121 6.94 -11.07 10.58
N PRO A 122 7.04 -11.82 9.46
CA PRO A 122 8.30 -12.45 9.07
C PRO A 122 9.43 -11.44 8.88
N ARG A 123 9.19 -10.34 8.16
CA ARG A 123 10.21 -9.33 7.89
C ARG A 123 10.71 -8.64 9.16
N SER A 124 9.83 -8.40 10.13
CA SER A 124 10.23 -7.80 11.42
C SER A 124 11.15 -8.69 12.25
N LEU A 125 11.12 -10.00 12.00
CA LEU A 125 11.99 -11.00 12.64
C LEU A 125 13.20 -11.36 11.77
N SER A 126 13.40 -10.68 10.64
CA SER A 126 14.40 -11.05 9.62
C SER A 126 14.24 -12.49 9.12
N HIS A 127 13.01 -12.98 9.06
CA HIS A 127 12.66 -14.26 8.46
C HIS A 127 12.18 -14.06 7.02
N PRO A 128 12.38 -15.05 6.12
CA PRO A 128 11.85 -14.98 4.76
C PRO A 128 10.32 -14.88 4.79
N ILE A 129 9.75 -14.14 3.83
CA ILE A 129 8.30 -14.05 3.65
C ILE A 129 7.76 -15.42 3.23
N CYS A 130 8.49 -16.10 2.36
CA CYS A 130 8.14 -17.37 1.77
C CYS A 130 9.18 -18.43 2.14
N PRO A 131 8.94 -19.27 3.18
CA PRO A 131 9.90 -20.29 3.57
C PRO A 131 10.20 -21.35 2.50
N THR A 132 9.31 -21.52 1.53
CA THR A 132 9.43 -22.50 0.43
C THR A 132 8.71 -22.00 -0.82
N ALA A 133 9.08 -22.52 -2.00
CA ALA A 133 8.37 -22.26 -3.25
C ALA A 133 6.87 -22.63 -3.19
N ALA A 134 6.54 -23.74 -2.51
CA ALA A 134 5.15 -24.15 -2.30
C ALA A 134 4.39 -23.17 -1.40
N HIS A 135 5.05 -22.58 -0.40
CA HIS A 135 4.46 -21.51 0.41
C HIS A 135 4.25 -20.24 -0.44
N ARG A 136 5.23 -19.82 -1.24
CA ARG A 136 5.09 -18.67 -2.16
C ARG A 136 3.86 -18.84 -3.05
N LYS A 137 3.70 -20.00 -3.69
CA LYS A 137 2.55 -20.28 -4.55
C LYS A 137 1.22 -20.12 -3.81
N ARG A 138 1.09 -20.70 -2.60
CA ARG A 138 -0.12 -20.54 -1.78
C ARG A 138 -0.37 -19.09 -1.38
N LEU A 139 0.68 -18.33 -1.08
CA LEU A 139 0.56 -16.94 -0.70
C LEU A 139 0.11 -16.09 -1.89
N ILE A 140 0.68 -16.29 -3.08
CA ILE A 140 0.24 -15.67 -4.33
C ILE A 140 -1.24 -16.01 -4.62
N ASP A 141 -1.65 -17.28 -4.44
CA ASP A 141 -3.05 -17.69 -4.61
C ASP A 141 -3.98 -16.94 -3.64
N SER A 142 -3.55 -16.70 -2.39
CA SER A 142 -4.29 -15.89 -1.42
C SER A 142 -4.39 -14.41 -1.84
N PHE A 143 -3.31 -13.81 -2.33
CA PHE A 143 -3.33 -12.46 -2.91
C PHE A 143 -4.33 -12.38 -4.08
N ASN A 144 -4.29 -13.34 -5.00
CA ASN A 144 -5.21 -13.39 -6.13
C ASN A 144 -6.68 -13.49 -5.69
N ARG A 145 -6.98 -14.29 -4.65
CA ARG A 145 -8.34 -14.39 -4.08
C ARG A 145 -8.81 -13.05 -3.51
N ILE A 146 -7.94 -12.32 -2.81
CA ILE A 146 -8.25 -10.98 -2.30
C ILE A 146 -8.45 -9.99 -3.46
N TYR A 147 -7.61 -10.03 -4.48
CA TYR A 147 -7.77 -9.15 -5.64
C TYR A 147 -9.09 -9.36 -6.37
N VAL A 148 -9.52 -10.62 -6.52
CA VAL A 148 -10.81 -10.96 -7.15
C VAL A 148 -11.99 -10.52 -6.29
N SER A 149 -11.84 -10.44 -4.97
CA SER A 149 -12.90 -9.96 -4.07
C SER A 149 -13.06 -8.44 -4.08
N PHE A 150 -12.09 -7.69 -4.62
CA PHE A 150 -12.23 -6.24 -4.76
C PHE A 150 -13.37 -5.89 -5.73
N PRO A 151 -14.18 -4.86 -5.42
CA PRO A 151 -15.17 -4.33 -6.33
C PRO A 151 -14.55 -3.93 -7.67
N VAL A 152 -15.28 -4.16 -8.77
CA VAL A 152 -14.80 -3.88 -10.14
C VAL A 152 -14.21 -2.47 -10.30
N PRO A 153 -14.85 -1.38 -9.81
CA PRO A 153 -14.29 -0.02 -9.94
C PRO A 153 -12.94 0.18 -9.25
N LEU A 154 -12.59 -0.67 -8.29
CA LEU A 154 -11.34 -0.61 -7.53
C LEU A 154 -10.24 -1.52 -8.08
N ARG A 155 -10.54 -2.44 -9.00
CA ARG A 155 -9.58 -3.43 -9.53
C ARG A 155 -9.45 -3.49 -11.04
N THR A 156 -10.32 -2.82 -11.79
CA THR A 156 -10.29 -2.87 -13.25
C THR A 156 -10.41 -1.47 -13.82
N PHE A 157 -9.29 -0.98 -14.36
CA PHE A 157 -9.23 0.30 -15.05
C PHE A 157 -8.12 0.27 -16.12
N THR A 158 -8.26 1.15 -17.10
CA THR A 158 -7.21 1.56 -18.03
C THR A 158 -6.85 3.01 -17.77
N GLU A 159 -5.75 3.50 -18.37
CA GLU A 159 -5.40 4.92 -18.30
C GLU A 159 -6.56 5.82 -18.80
N ALA A 160 -7.23 5.41 -19.87
CA ALA A 160 -8.38 6.15 -20.41
C ALA A 160 -9.55 6.15 -19.42
N SER A 161 -9.93 4.99 -18.87
CA SER A 161 -11.08 4.91 -17.97
C SER A 161 -10.83 5.64 -16.64
N ILE A 162 -9.59 5.65 -16.14
CA ILE A 162 -9.26 6.36 -14.90
C ILE A 162 -9.24 7.87 -15.12
N CYS A 163 -8.78 8.36 -16.28
CA CYS A 163 -8.89 9.77 -16.67
C CYS A 163 -10.35 10.22 -16.76
N ASP A 164 -11.20 9.43 -17.40
CA ASP A 164 -12.64 9.70 -17.52
C ASP A 164 -13.36 9.68 -16.16
N LEU A 165 -12.92 8.78 -15.26
CA LEU A 165 -13.44 8.71 -13.91
C LEU A 165 -12.99 9.92 -13.08
N ALA A 166 -11.77 10.43 -13.28
CA ALA A 166 -11.28 11.60 -12.57
C ALA A 166 -12.11 12.86 -12.82
N GLN A 167 -12.83 12.95 -13.96
CA GLN A 167 -13.75 14.04 -14.25
C GLN A 167 -15.05 13.97 -13.43
N ARG A 168 -15.43 12.78 -12.95
CA ARG A 168 -16.73 12.52 -12.31
C ARG A 168 -16.62 12.21 -10.83
N ASN A 169 -15.60 11.44 -10.45
CA ASN A 169 -15.39 10.99 -9.08
C ASN A 169 -13.90 10.90 -8.75
N ARG A 170 -13.29 12.05 -8.49
CA ARG A 170 -11.88 12.18 -8.08
C ARG A 170 -11.55 11.35 -6.84
N ARG A 171 -12.49 11.18 -5.91
CA ARG A 171 -12.26 10.44 -4.65
C ARG A 171 -12.06 8.95 -4.92
N LEU A 172 -12.93 8.36 -5.74
CA LEU A 172 -12.82 6.96 -6.14
C LEU A 172 -11.51 6.69 -6.87
N VAL A 173 -11.05 7.60 -7.75
CA VAL A 173 -9.75 7.46 -8.42
C VAL A 173 -8.61 7.33 -7.41
N ARG A 174 -8.55 8.19 -6.38
CA ARG A 174 -7.50 8.11 -5.36
C ARG A 174 -7.56 6.80 -4.58
N GLN A 175 -8.77 6.35 -4.24
CA GLN A 175 -8.99 5.08 -3.56
C GLN A 175 -8.51 3.90 -4.41
N THR A 176 -8.89 3.87 -5.69
CA THR A 176 -8.44 2.87 -6.66
C THR A 176 -6.92 2.85 -6.75
N LEU A 177 -6.28 3.98 -7.07
CA LEU A 177 -4.83 4.05 -7.25
C LEU A 177 -4.07 3.68 -5.96
N PHE A 178 -4.54 4.12 -4.80
CA PHE A 178 -3.90 3.79 -3.52
C PHE A 178 -4.05 2.30 -3.18
N LEU A 179 -5.23 1.70 -3.38
CA LEU A 179 -5.42 0.27 -3.17
C LEU A 179 -4.55 -0.56 -4.12
N THR A 180 -4.53 -0.20 -5.41
CA THR A 180 -3.70 -0.84 -6.44
C THR A 180 -2.22 -0.81 -6.05
N SER A 181 -1.70 0.37 -5.67
CA SER A 181 -0.32 0.51 -5.22
C SER A 181 -0.01 -0.40 -4.03
N ASN A 182 -0.85 -0.39 -2.99
CA ASN A 182 -0.61 -1.20 -1.80
C ASN A 182 -0.65 -2.70 -2.12
N TYR A 183 -1.61 -3.14 -2.92
CA TYR A 183 -1.76 -4.54 -3.30
C TYR A 183 -0.54 -5.03 -4.08
N PHE A 184 -0.20 -4.35 -5.17
CA PHE A 184 0.88 -4.78 -6.05
C PHE A 184 2.26 -4.60 -5.44
N HIS A 185 2.46 -3.61 -4.57
CA HIS A 185 3.68 -3.51 -3.77
C HIS A 185 3.86 -4.73 -2.87
N CYS A 186 2.80 -5.17 -2.19
CA CYS A 186 2.89 -6.35 -1.33
C CYS A 186 3.15 -7.63 -2.15
N LEU A 187 2.50 -7.76 -3.31
CA LEU A 187 2.74 -8.88 -4.23
C LEU A 187 4.18 -8.87 -4.78
N MET A 188 4.73 -7.70 -5.11
CA MET A 188 6.13 -7.53 -5.49
C MET A 188 7.05 -8.06 -4.41
N LEU A 189 6.83 -7.73 -3.13
CA LEU A 189 7.65 -8.23 -2.03
C LEU A 189 7.61 -9.77 -1.92
N VAL A 190 6.44 -10.39 -2.15
CA VAL A 190 6.29 -11.86 -2.13
C VAL A 190 7.05 -12.53 -3.28
N ASN A 191 7.02 -11.95 -4.48
CA ASN A 191 7.74 -12.47 -5.63
C ASN A 191 9.25 -12.26 -5.52
N LEU A 192 9.67 -11.13 -4.94
CA LEU A 192 11.07 -10.76 -4.76
C LEU A 192 11.77 -11.58 -3.67
N ASP A 193 11.03 -12.07 -2.67
CA ASP A 193 11.59 -12.77 -1.51
C ASP A 193 12.52 -13.91 -1.93
N GLU A 194 13.81 -13.79 -1.63
CA GLU A 194 14.84 -14.76 -2.02
C GLU A 194 15.70 -15.13 -0.82
N HIS A 195 16.16 -16.39 -0.80
CA HIS A 195 17.08 -16.93 0.20
C HIS A 195 17.76 -18.19 -0.35
N ASP A 196 18.67 -18.81 0.41
CA ASP A 196 19.54 -19.90 -0.04
C ASP A 196 18.82 -21.07 -0.75
N ASP A 197 17.56 -21.34 -0.41
CA ASP A 197 16.74 -22.44 -0.93
C ASP A 197 15.62 -21.98 -1.90
N LEU A 198 15.55 -20.69 -2.21
CA LEU A 198 14.46 -20.11 -2.99
C LEU A 198 14.92 -18.92 -3.85
N GLU A 199 14.94 -19.10 -5.16
CA GLU A 199 15.15 -17.99 -6.11
C GLU A 199 13.95 -17.05 -6.16
N GLY A 200 14.19 -15.74 -6.31
CA GLY A 200 13.16 -14.75 -6.59
C GLY A 200 12.46 -14.96 -7.93
N ASP A 201 11.16 -14.68 -8.00
CA ASP A 201 10.41 -14.65 -9.27
C ASP A 201 10.61 -13.29 -9.94
N ILE A 202 11.56 -13.22 -10.88
CA ILE A 202 11.95 -11.99 -11.58
C ILE A 202 10.76 -11.38 -12.32
N HIS A 203 10.00 -12.18 -13.08
CA HIS A 203 8.87 -11.68 -13.86
C HIS A 203 7.72 -11.25 -12.95
N GLY A 204 7.39 -12.08 -11.96
CA GLY A 204 6.36 -11.74 -10.96
C GLY A 204 6.71 -10.45 -10.22
N THR A 205 7.99 -10.25 -9.91
CA THR A 205 8.50 -9.04 -9.26
C THR A 205 8.35 -7.81 -10.16
N LEU A 206 8.87 -7.86 -11.39
CA LEU A 206 8.82 -6.72 -12.32
C LEU A 206 7.40 -6.35 -12.71
N ASN A 207 6.52 -7.33 -12.98
CA ASN A 207 5.12 -7.07 -13.31
C ASN A 207 4.37 -6.43 -12.13
N ALA A 208 4.54 -6.95 -10.91
CA ALA A 208 3.90 -6.37 -9.75
C ALA A 208 4.47 -4.98 -9.41
N ALA A 209 5.79 -4.78 -9.52
CA ALA A 209 6.41 -3.48 -9.32
C ALA A 209 5.92 -2.45 -10.35
N HIS A 210 5.74 -2.86 -11.62
CA HIS A 210 5.18 -2.02 -12.67
C HIS A 210 3.78 -1.53 -12.31
N GLU A 211 2.85 -2.43 -12.00
CA GLU A 211 1.47 -2.06 -11.64
C GLU A 211 1.43 -1.12 -10.42
N ALA A 212 2.31 -1.36 -9.44
CA ALA A 212 2.41 -0.54 -8.24
C ALA A 212 2.92 0.87 -8.55
N VAL A 213 4.05 1.01 -9.26
CA VAL A 213 4.64 2.32 -9.56
C VAL A 213 3.81 3.09 -10.59
N HIS A 214 3.18 2.38 -11.53
CA HIS A 214 2.32 2.96 -12.53
C HIS A 214 1.09 3.64 -11.91
N SER A 215 0.53 3.08 -10.83
CA SER A 215 -0.55 3.72 -10.10
C SER A 215 -0.15 5.08 -9.50
N PHE A 216 1.10 5.24 -9.07
CA PHE A 216 1.65 6.53 -8.65
C PHE A 216 1.84 7.49 -9.84
N PHE A 217 2.30 6.99 -10.99
CA PHE A 217 2.42 7.80 -12.19
C PHE A 217 1.08 8.37 -12.67
N LEU A 218 0.01 7.57 -12.57
CA LEU A 218 -1.34 8.04 -12.85
C LEU A 218 -1.81 9.07 -11.82
N LEU A 219 -1.50 8.86 -10.53
CA LEU A 219 -1.80 9.85 -9.49
C LEU A 219 -1.08 11.17 -9.78
N HIS A 220 0.21 11.14 -10.12
CA HIS A 220 0.99 12.33 -10.45
C HIS A 220 0.42 13.06 -11.68
N THR A 221 0.03 12.33 -12.72
CA THR A 221 -0.58 12.91 -13.92
C THR A 221 -1.93 13.59 -13.63
N LEU A 222 -2.76 12.99 -12.79
CA LEU A 222 -4.14 13.45 -12.54
C LEU A 222 -4.26 14.44 -11.36
N PHE A 223 -3.35 14.35 -10.40
CA PHE A 223 -3.39 15.04 -9.10
C PHE A 223 -1.98 15.46 -8.67
N GLU A 224 -1.23 16.15 -9.54
CA GLU A 224 0.18 16.49 -9.34
C GLU A 224 0.48 17.10 -7.96
N ASP A 225 -0.28 18.12 -7.55
CA ASP A 225 -0.09 18.80 -6.26
C ASP A 225 -0.23 17.82 -5.07
N GLU A 226 -1.19 16.90 -5.16
CA GLU A 226 -1.45 15.91 -4.13
C GLU A 226 -0.37 14.83 -4.10
N ALA A 227 0.07 14.37 -5.28
CA ALA A 227 1.12 13.38 -5.44
C ALA A 227 2.47 13.88 -4.89
N ARG A 228 2.73 15.19 -4.97
CA ARG A 228 3.94 15.85 -4.43
C ARG A 228 3.98 15.85 -2.90
N VAL A 229 2.82 15.98 -2.24
CA VAL A 229 2.75 16.05 -0.77
C VAL A 229 2.51 14.70 -0.10
N TRP A 230 1.99 13.71 -0.83
CA TRP A 230 1.67 12.40 -0.27
C TRP A 230 2.92 11.50 -0.19
N TYR A 231 3.75 11.76 0.82
CA TYR A 231 5.05 11.09 1.01
C TYR A 231 4.94 9.57 0.97
N HIS A 232 3.93 8.99 1.64
CA HIS A 232 3.78 7.53 1.69
C HIS A 232 3.68 6.89 0.29
N PHE A 233 2.95 7.51 -0.63
CA PHE A 233 2.78 7.00 -1.98
C PHE A 233 4.06 7.25 -2.81
N GLN A 234 4.62 8.46 -2.74
CA GLN A 234 5.85 8.80 -3.46
C GLN A 234 7.07 7.98 -3.00
N HIS A 235 7.21 7.77 -1.69
CA HIS A 235 8.28 6.94 -1.10
C HIS A 235 8.17 5.50 -1.59
N ARG A 236 6.95 4.94 -1.59
CA ARG A 236 6.69 3.60 -2.09
C ARG A 236 7.00 3.47 -3.59
N ALA A 237 6.59 4.45 -4.40
CA ALA A 237 6.90 4.51 -5.82
C ALA A 237 8.41 4.56 -6.09
N PHE A 238 9.16 5.32 -5.27
CA PHE A 238 10.61 5.29 -5.31
C PHE A 238 11.17 3.90 -4.95
N SER A 239 10.67 3.25 -3.89
CA SER A 239 11.09 1.90 -3.51
C SER A 239 10.80 0.87 -4.60
N GLU A 240 9.66 0.97 -5.29
CA GLU A 240 9.31 0.11 -6.42
C GLU A 240 10.26 0.33 -7.60
N ALA A 241 10.52 1.59 -7.98
CA ALA A 241 11.50 1.92 -9.02
C ALA A 241 12.91 1.44 -8.66
N HIS A 242 13.29 1.51 -7.38
CA HIS A 242 14.57 1.00 -6.91
C HIS A 242 14.67 -0.52 -7.05
N VAL A 243 13.63 -1.26 -6.65
CA VAL A 243 13.58 -2.73 -6.85
C VAL A 243 13.66 -3.07 -8.34
N ILE A 244 12.92 -2.37 -9.20
CA ILE A 244 12.98 -2.55 -10.65
C ILE A 244 14.42 -2.35 -11.15
N ALA A 245 15.05 -1.25 -10.76
CA ALA A 245 16.42 -0.88 -11.15
C ALA A 245 17.45 -1.92 -10.70
N GLU A 246 17.32 -2.43 -9.48
CA GLU A 246 18.18 -3.48 -8.93
C GLU A 246 18.03 -4.80 -9.68
N VAL A 247 16.79 -5.23 -9.93
CA VAL A 247 16.51 -6.47 -10.67
C VAL A 247 17.05 -6.41 -12.09
N ILE A 248 16.83 -5.32 -12.84
CA ILE A 248 17.34 -5.22 -14.22
C ILE A 248 18.88 -5.21 -14.30
N LYS A 249 19.55 -4.70 -13.26
CA LYS A 249 21.01 -4.66 -13.18
C LYS A 249 21.56 -6.05 -12.84
N ASN A 250 21.00 -6.70 -11.82
CA ASN A 250 21.47 -8.01 -11.35
C ASN A 250 21.11 -9.16 -12.32
N GLN A 251 20.04 -8.99 -13.10
CA GLN A 251 19.53 -10.01 -14.02
C GLN A 251 19.73 -9.61 -15.50
N SER A 252 20.76 -8.80 -15.79
CA SER A 252 21.02 -8.24 -17.12
C SER A 252 21.08 -9.29 -18.22
N ASP A 253 21.68 -10.44 -17.93
CA ASP A 253 21.89 -11.52 -18.87
C ASP A 253 20.60 -12.31 -19.11
N ARG A 254 19.85 -12.60 -18.04
CA ARG A 254 18.55 -13.28 -18.12
C ARG A 254 17.52 -12.44 -18.88
N LEU A 255 17.59 -11.12 -18.75
CA LEU A 255 16.64 -10.16 -19.34
C LEU A 255 17.12 -9.55 -20.66
N ALA A 256 18.24 -9.99 -21.22
CA ALA A 256 18.92 -9.28 -22.32
C ALA A 256 18.01 -8.97 -23.53
N MET A 257 17.18 -9.94 -23.91
CA MET A 257 16.24 -9.85 -25.04
C MET A 257 14.77 -9.81 -24.58
N ASP A 258 14.53 -9.66 -23.28
CA ASP A 258 13.18 -9.69 -22.74
C ASP A 258 12.50 -8.31 -22.88
N PRO A 259 11.31 -8.22 -23.49
CA PRO A 259 10.56 -6.97 -23.58
C PRO A 259 10.30 -6.30 -22.22
N ILE A 260 10.16 -7.08 -21.14
CA ILE A 260 9.93 -6.54 -19.79
C ILE A 260 11.06 -5.63 -19.33
N ARG A 261 12.29 -5.86 -19.82
CA ARG A 261 13.45 -5.02 -19.50
C ARG A 261 13.28 -3.59 -19.99
N MET A 262 12.67 -3.42 -21.17
CA MET A 262 12.44 -2.09 -21.74
C MET A 262 11.38 -1.33 -20.94
N GLN A 263 10.28 -2.00 -20.57
CA GLN A 263 9.25 -1.44 -19.71
C GLN A 263 9.82 -1.03 -18.34
N ALA A 264 10.56 -1.94 -17.70
CA ALA A 264 11.24 -1.70 -16.43
C ALA A 264 12.17 -0.46 -16.48
N LYS A 265 12.98 -0.33 -17.55
CA LYS A 265 13.83 0.86 -17.75
C LYS A 265 13.00 2.14 -17.89
N ASN A 266 11.89 2.08 -18.61
CA ASN A 266 11.00 3.24 -18.79
C ASN A 266 10.37 3.67 -17.46
N ASP A 267 10.00 2.73 -16.58
CA ASP A 267 9.47 3.04 -15.26
C ASP A 267 10.52 3.76 -14.39
N VAL A 268 11.76 3.27 -14.39
CA VAL A 268 12.88 3.92 -13.66
C VAL A 268 13.14 5.33 -14.19
N LEU A 269 13.21 5.49 -15.51
CA LEU A 269 13.39 6.80 -16.15
C LEU A 269 12.26 7.77 -15.83
N LYS A 270 11.00 7.29 -15.85
CA LYS A 270 9.83 8.11 -15.51
C LYS A 270 9.85 8.54 -14.05
N MET A 271 10.24 7.65 -13.13
CA MET A 271 10.40 8.00 -11.72
C MET A 271 11.51 9.04 -11.50
N ILE A 272 12.66 8.90 -12.18
CA ILE A 272 13.72 9.92 -12.15
C ILE A 272 13.18 11.26 -12.64
N GLY A 273 12.46 11.29 -13.76
CA GLY A 273 11.87 12.51 -14.30
C GLY A 273 10.94 13.22 -13.32
N ILE A 274 10.09 12.46 -12.61
CA ILE A 274 9.20 13.00 -11.57
C ILE A 274 10.01 13.60 -10.41
N LEU A 275 11.02 12.89 -9.91
CA LEU A 275 11.86 13.37 -8.79
C LEU A 275 12.70 14.58 -9.16
N GLN A 276 13.11 14.71 -10.43
CA GLN A 276 13.87 15.86 -10.91
C GLN A 276 13.07 17.17 -10.80
N LEU A 277 11.73 17.12 -10.90
CA LEU A 277 10.86 18.29 -10.76
C LEU A 277 10.97 18.97 -9.38
N SER A 278 11.32 18.23 -8.32
CA SER A 278 11.49 18.78 -6.96
C SER A 278 12.95 18.81 -6.48
N SER A 279 13.88 18.17 -7.19
CA SER A 279 15.31 18.02 -6.80
C SER A 279 16.08 19.33 -6.57
N GLY A 280 15.60 20.45 -7.14
CA GLY A 280 16.18 21.77 -6.93
C GLY A 280 16.03 22.29 -5.50
N HIS A 281 14.94 21.91 -4.82
CA HIS A 281 14.57 22.41 -3.49
C HIS A 281 14.45 21.31 -2.42
N ASP A 282 14.37 20.05 -2.84
CA ASP A 282 14.27 18.89 -1.94
C ASP A 282 15.53 18.00 -2.05
N ILE A 283 16.25 17.90 -0.92
CA ILE A 283 17.46 17.08 -0.79
C ILE A 283 17.13 15.59 -0.95
N VAL A 284 15.98 15.14 -0.43
CA VAL A 284 15.56 13.73 -0.51
C VAL A 284 15.31 13.36 -1.97
N ALA A 285 14.60 14.20 -2.72
CA ALA A 285 14.41 13.99 -4.15
C ALA A 285 15.74 13.92 -4.91
N ARG A 286 16.69 14.81 -4.62
CA ARG A 286 18.03 14.80 -5.24
C ARG A 286 18.81 13.52 -4.95
N THR A 287 18.80 13.06 -3.70
CA THR A 287 19.43 11.79 -3.32
C THR A 287 18.79 10.62 -4.06
N ARG A 288 17.45 10.57 -4.12
CA ARG A 288 16.71 9.51 -4.83
C ARG A 288 17.02 9.49 -6.33
N VAL A 289 17.15 10.66 -6.98
CA VAL A 289 17.60 10.76 -8.38
C VAL A 289 19.01 10.17 -8.54
N SER A 290 19.95 10.54 -7.67
CA SER A 290 21.32 10.01 -7.72
C SER A 290 21.31 8.49 -7.64
N VAL A 291 20.61 7.93 -6.65
CA VAL A 291 20.52 6.48 -6.43
C VAL A 291 19.97 5.76 -7.65
N LEU A 292 18.82 6.18 -8.20
CA LEU A 292 18.24 5.50 -9.37
C LEU A 292 19.11 5.66 -10.63
N SER A 293 19.83 6.77 -10.76
CA SER A 293 20.70 7.03 -11.91
C SER A 293 21.93 6.12 -11.95
N GLU A 294 22.36 5.55 -10.82
CA GLU A 294 23.48 4.59 -10.73
C GLU A 294 23.15 3.20 -11.32
N TYR A 295 21.89 2.96 -11.68
CA TYR A 295 21.41 1.69 -12.26
C TYR A 295 21.16 1.77 -13.78
N LEU A 296 21.22 2.96 -14.38
CA LEU A 296 21.00 3.19 -15.80
C LEU A 296 22.33 3.19 -16.58
#